data_AF-A0A2P8G8G3-F1
#
_entry.id   AF-A0A2P8G8G3-F1
#
_cell.length_a   1.000
_cell.length_b   1.000
_cell.length_c   1.000
_cell.angle_alpha   90.00
_cell.angle_beta   90.00
_cell.angle_gamma   90.00
#
_symmetry.space_group_name_H-M   'P 1'
#
loop_
_entity.id
_entity.type
_entity.pdbx_description
1 polymer ?
#
loop_
_entity_poly.entity_id
_entity_poly.type
_entity_poly.pdbx_seq_one_letter_code
_entity_poly.pdbx_strand_id
1 'polypeptide(L)'
;MKNLTCFRFFTLAVVLFSLISACARAQDVKTDTLKVIPADSVAAPKPDTAALPPRVLIDTIRYRLIGDGNFTRGNVNRSLMVLRAELIFSGPVINIATNPRFTYGKQNGVLAERDSYVDLFVDVFKKRKTYVFGLAALETSNLRRIDLRQMAGAGIGYRVIKTKSHDLSLTDALLYESTNFFEKATVTTVRNSFRIKGKHSFLSDKFRFNHLTFIQPALNDLSNLRWNTILSAEMPLNKWVTLRTSFENSYESVVEVGRKRTDSRITFGISVGNK
;
A
#
# COMPACT_ATOMS: atom_id res chain seq x y z
N MET A 1 10.09 -30.76 -38.55
CA MET A 1 8.66 -30.58 -38.92
C MET A 1 7.99 -29.71 -37.87
N LYS A 2 7.54 -28.51 -38.30
CA LYS A 2 6.47 -27.62 -37.80
C LYS A 2 6.51 -27.24 -36.30
N ASN A 3 7.07 -26.08 -35.96
CA ASN A 3 6.48 -24.71 -35.95
C ASN A 3 5.72 -24.42 -34.64
N LEU A 4 6.27 -23.56 -33.77
CA LEU A 4 6.03 -22.10 -33.74
C LEU A 4 4.56 -21.71 -33.56
N THR A 5 4.16 -21.53 -32.30
CA THR A 5 3.10 -20.60 -31.88
C THR A 5 3.50 -19.98 -30.54
N CYS A 6 4.18 -18.82 -30.54
CA CYS A 6 3.58 -17.48 -30.69
C CYS A 6 2.95 -17.07 -29.34
N PHE A 7 3.72 -16.51 -28.39
CA PHE A 7 4.28 -15.15 -28.51
C PHE A 7 3.19 -14.13 -28.93
N ARG A 8 2.02 -14.19 -28.26
CA ARG A 8 0.84 -13.36 -28.57
C ARG A 8 0.27 -12.53 -27.40
N PHE A 9 1.03 -12.29 -26.34
CA PHE A 9 0.59 -11.34 -25.31
C PHE A 9 1.57 -10.22 -24.98
N PHE A 10 2.74 -10.17 -25.65
CA PHE A 10 3.72 -9.09 -25.44
C PHE A 10 3.64 -7.95 -26.49
N THR A 11 2.85 -8.12 -27.55
CA THR A 11 2.80 -7.18 -28.69
C THR A 11 1.55 -6.29 -28.73
N LEU A 12 0.72 -6.30 -27.69
CA LEU A 12 -0.47 -5.44 -27.61
C LEU A 12 -0.27 -4.17 -26.75
N ALA A 13 0.88 -4.03 -26.07
CA ALA A 13 1.17 -2.87 -25.22
C ALA A 13 2.00 -1.76 -25.92
N VAL A 14 2.51 -2.02 -27.13
CA VAL A 14 3.38 -1.08 -27.87
C VAL A 14 2.64 -0.31 -28.97
N VAL A 15 1.38 -0.64 -29.24
CA VAL A 15 0.58 -0.04 -30.33
C VAL A 15 -0.22 1.21 -29.90
N LEU A 16 -0.27 1.54 -28.60
CA LEU A 16 -1.05 2.70 -28.10
C LEU A 16 -0.24 3.98 -27.84
N PHE A 17 1.02 4.06 -28.31
CA PHE A 17 1.89 5.22 -28.06
C PHE A 17 2.62 5.79 -29.29
N SER A 18 2.27 5.39 -30.51
CA SER A 18 3.04 5.78 -31.72
C SER A 18 2.23 6.36 -32.88
N LEU A 19 0.98 6.79 -32.67
CA LEU A 19 0.20 7.50 -33.69
C LEU A 19 -0.36 8.80 -33.11
N ILE A 20 -0.23 9.90 -33.88
CA ILE A 20 -0.37 11.34 -33.54
C ILE A 20 0.98 11.92 -33.07
N SER A 21 1.86 12.50 -33.89
CA SER A 21 1.65 13.39 -35.03
C SER A 21 2.91 13.46 -35.90
N ALA A 22 2.79 13.16 -37.19
CA ALA A 22 3.68 13.68 -38.22
C ALA A 22 2.89 13.73 -39.53
N CYS A 23 2.21 14.85 -39.79
CA CYS A 23 1.74 15.18 -41.14
C CYS A 23 2.64 16.25 -41.74
N ALA A 24 2.99 15.99 -42.98
CA ALA A 24 4.02 16.61 -43.78
C ALA A 24 3.76 18.10 -44.08
N ARG A 25 4.85 18.85 -44.26
CA ARG A 25 4.84 20.16 -44.93
C ARG A 25 5.02 19.96 -46.43
N ALA A 26 4.10 20.54 -47.20
CA ALA A 26 4.26 20.75 -48.62
C ALA A 26 5.40 21.75 -48.89
N GLN A 27 6.19 21.50 -49.93
CA GLN A 27 7.14 22.46 -50.47
C GLN A 27 6.38 23.47 -51.32
N ASP A 28 6.48 24.75 -50.97
CA ASP A 28 6.04 25.84 -51.84
C ASP A 28 7.23 26.60 -52.43
N VAL A 29 7.00 27.00 -53.68
CA VAL A 29 7.95 27.43 -54.68
C VAL A 29 8.49 28.84 -54.41
N LYS A 30 9.77 29.00 -54.71
CA LYS A 30 10.55 30.23 -54.69
C LYS A 30 9.95 31.25 -55.67
N THR A 31 9.50 32.40 -55.19
CA THR A 31 9.17 33.56 -56.03
C THR A 31 9.81 34.82 -55.45
N ASP A 32 10.13 35.71 -56.39
CA ASP A 32 11.10 36.79 -56.35
C ASP A 32 10.83 37.94 -55.36
N THR A 33 11.91 38.69 -55.17
CA THR A 33 12.13 39.85 -54.32
C THR A 33 11.14 41.01 -54.48
N LEU A 34 10.59 41.49 -53.35
CA LEU A 34 10.17 42.89 -53.17
C LEU A 34 10.58 43.39 -51.78
N LYS A 35 11.44 44.42 -51.76
CA LYS A 35 11.84 45.17 -50.57
C LYS A 35 10.65 45.95 -50.01
N VAL A 36 10.32 45.74 -48.74
CA VAL A 36 9.43 46.61 -47.96
C VAL A 36 10.20 47.12 -46.74
N ILE A 37 10.16 48.44 -46.57
CA ILE A 37 10.87 49.27 -45.59
C ILE A 37 10.36 48.94 -44.16
N PRO A 38 11.19 48.95 -43.10
CA PRO A 38 10.75 48.55 -41.77
C PRO A 38 9.78 49.59 -41.19
N ALA A 39 8.57 49.14 -40.85
CA ALA A 39 7.74 49.80 -39.86
C ALA A 39 8.12 49.25 -38.47
N ASP A 40 8.25 50.16 -37.50
CA ASP A 40 8.58 49.89 -36.11
C ASP A 40 7.84 48.66 -35.57
N SER A 41 8.56 47.56 -35.41
CA SER A 41 8.06 46.37 -34.75
C SER A 41 8.23 46.59 -33.25
N VAL A 42 7.14 46.99 -32.59
CA VAL A 42 7.00 46.78 -31.15
C VAL A 42 7.23 45.28 -30.93
N ALA A 43 8.37 44.92 -30.35
CA ALA A 43 8.76 43.54 -30.17
C ALA A 43 7.62 42.79 -29.45
N ALA A 44 7.03 41.81 -30.12
CA ALA A 44 6.07 40.93 -29.48
C ALA A 44 6.73 40.31 -28.23
N PRO A 45 6.05 40.30 -27.07
CA PRO A 45 6.64 39.76 -25.86
C PRO A 45 7.03 38.30 -26.13
N LYS A 46 8.32 38.01 -25.94
CA LYS A 46 8.89 36.67 -26.08
C LYS A 46 8.06 35.74 -25.17
N PRO A 47 7.43 34.67 -25.70
CA PRO A 47 6.64 33.78 -24.85
C PRO A 47 7.56 33.21 -23.78
N ASP A 48 7.22 33.45 -22.51
CA ASP A 48 7.94 32.94 -21.35
C ASP A 48 8.10 31.43 -21.50
N THR A 49 9.28 31.02 -21.94
CA THR A 49 9.67 29.61 -22.03
C THR A 49 10.17 29.20 -20.65
N ALA A 50 9.32 29.37 -19.63
CA ALA A 50 9.55 28.72 -18.35
C ALA A 50 9.38 27.22 -18.60
N ALA A 51 10.50 26.50 -18.69
CA ALA A 51 10.50 25.05 -18.81
C ALA A 51 9.62 24.47 -17.69
N LEU A 52 8.52 23.82 -18.07
CA LEU A 52 7.67 23.12 -17.12
C LEU A 52 8.55 22.19 -16.28
N PRO A 53 8.51 22.27 -14.94
CA PRO A 53 9.34 21.42 -14.11
C PRO A 53 9.11 19.95 -14.49
N PRO A 54 10.17 19.13 -14.54
CA PRO A 54 10.05 17.75 -14.95
C PRO A 54 8.98 17.05 -14.09
N ARG A 55 8.03 16.39 -14.75
CA ARG A 55 6.95 15.66 -14.06
C ARG A 55 7.54 14.42 -13.41
N VAL A 56 8.06 14.56 -12.19
CA VAL A 56 8.60 13.43 -11.43
C VAL A 56 7.46 12.56 -10.93
N LEU A 57 7.57 11.24 -11.12
CA LEU A 57 6.55 10.27 -10.68
C LEU A 57 6.49 10.17 -9.15
N ILE A 58 7.62 10.36 -8.47
CA ILE A 58 7.79 10.28 -7.01
C ILE A 58 8.58 11.52 -6.57
N ASP A 59 8.04 12.29 -5.64
CA ASP A 59 8.67 13.49 -5.07
C ASP A 59 9.23 13.25 -3.66
N THR A 60 8.56 12.42 -2.86
CA THR A 60 8.83 12.29 -1.42
C THR A 60 8.87 10.84 -1.01
N ILE A 61 9.91 10.49 -0.27
CA ILE A 61 10.06 9.16 0.34
C ILE A 61 9.97 9.32 1.86
N ARG A 62 8.99 8.65 2.47
CA ARG A 62 8.88 8.51 3.92
C ARG A 62 9.07 7.07 4.30
N TYR A 63 9.87 6.84 5.33
CA TYR A 63 10.13 5.50 5.86
C TYR A 63 9.98 5.49 7.37
N ARG A 64 9.51 4.36 7.89
CA ARG A 64 9.48 4.08 9.33
C ARG A 64 9.75 2.61 9.57
N LEU A 65 10.79 2.30 10.32
CA LEU A 65 11.13 0.96 10.76
C LEU A 65 10.61 0.78 12.17
N ILE A 66 10.02 -0.37 12.46
CA ILE A 66 9.37 -0.67 13.74
C ILE A 66 9.84 -2.03 14.20
N GLY A 67 10.28 -2.11 15.46
CA GLY A 67 10.57 -3.36 16.14
C GLY A 67 9.75 -3.43 17.43
N ASP A 68 8.81 -4.36 17.47
CA ASP A 68 8.05 -4.66 18.68
C ASP A 68 8.39 -6.05 19.22
N GLY A 69 8.16 -6.26 20.50
CA GLY A 69 8.29 -7.57 21.11
C GLY A 69 7.37 -7.80 22.29
N ASN A 70 7.33 -9.07 22.71
CA ASN A 70 6.70 -9.55 23.92
C ASN A 70 7.55 -10.70 24.47
N PHE A 71 8.03 -10.56 25.71
CA PHE A 71 8.94 -11.51 26.34
C PHE A 71 8.43 -11.89 27.72
N THR A 72 8.22 -13.18 27.97
CA THR A 72 7.82 -13.72 29.28
C THR A 72 8.77 -14.84 29.70
N ARG A 73 9.04 -14.94 31.01
CA ARG A 73 9.88 -15.97 31.61
C ARG A 73 9.22 -16.52 32.88
N GLY A 74 9.41 -17.81 33.16
CA GLY A 74 8.80 -18.52 34.29
C GLY A 74 8.10 -19.78 33.80
N ASN A 75 6.89 -20.03 34.30
CA ASN A 75 6.07 -21.19 33.91
C ASN A 75 5.77 -21.25 32.41
N VAL A 76 5.75 -20.10 31.74
CA VAL A 76 5.66 -19.98 30.28
C VAL A 76 6.80 -19.10 29.80
N ASN A 77 7.72 -19.70 29.04
CA ASN A 77 8.79 -18.96 28.38
C ASN A 77 8.34 -18.62 26.97
N ARG A 78 8.17 -17.33 26.68
CA ARG A 78 7.74 -16.87 25.35
C ARG A 78 8.60 -15.71 24.92
N SER A 79 9.06 -15.77 23.67
CA SER A 79 9.68 -14.65 22.98
C SER A 79 8.92 -14.40 21.70
N LEU A 80 8.57 -13.14 21.46
CA LEU A 80 7.90 -12.69 20.25
C LEU A 80 8.58 -11.42 19.79
N MET A 81 8.87 -11.34 18.49
CA MET A 81 9.40 -10.18 17.82
C MET A 81 8.57 -9.91 16.57
N VAL A 82 8.21 -8.65 16.35
CA VAL A 82 7.50 -8.17 15.17
C VAL A 82 8.34 -7.05 14.56
N LEU A 83 8.81 -7.28 13.34
CA LEU A 83 9.50 -6.28 12.54
C LEU A 83 8.53 -5.76 11.48
N ARG A 84 8.44 -4.44 11.34
CA ARG A 84 7.64 -3.80 10.29
C ARG A 84 8.44 -2.67 9.66
N ALA A 85 8.33 -2.54 8.34
CA ALA A 85 8.71 -1.31 7.66
C ALA A 85 7.45 -0.65 7.11
N GLU A 86 7.37 0.67 7.14
CA GLU A 86 6.35 1.44 6.44
C GLU A 86 7.08 2.34 5.45
N LEU A 87 6.91 2.06 4.16
CA LEU A 87 7.52 2.83 3.09
C LEU A 87 6.41 3.50 2.29
N ILE A 88 6.53 4.81 2.11
CA ILE A 88 5.57 5.62 1.38
C ILE A 88 6.32 6.46 0.35
N PHE A 89 6.08 6.16 -0.92
CA PHE A 89 6.57 6.89 -2.07
C PHE A 89 5.42 7.76 -2.59
N SER A 90 5.47 9.04 -2.28
CA SER A 90 4.47 10.01 -2.75
C SER A 90 4.94 10.67 -4.04
N GLY A 91 4.02 10.88 -4.97
CA GLY A 91 4.18 11.76 -6.11
C GLY A 91 2.98 12.69 -6.29
N PRO A 92 2.95 13.48 -7.38
CA PRO A 92 1.90 14.47 -7.62
C PRO A 92 0.53 13.83 -7.95
N VAL A 93 0.52 12.65 -8.57
CA VAL A 93 -0.71 11.95 -9.02
C VAL A 93 -0.92 10.64 -8.29
N ILE A 94 0.16 9.87 -8.11
CA ILE A 94 0.15 8.55 -7.50
C ILE A 94 0.83 8.58 -6.13
N ASN A 95 0.44 7.65 -5.27
CA ASN A 95 1.18 7.35 -4.07
C ASN A 95 1.23 5.83 -3.89
N ILE A 96 2.42 5.34 -3.57
CA ILE A 96 2.70 3.93 -3.40
C ILE A 96 3.08 3.73 -1.94
N ALA A 97 2.40 2.83 -1.26
CA ALA A 97 2.68 2.46 0.11
C ALA A 97 2.86 0.95 0.23
N THR A 98 3.84 0.54 1.03
CA THR A 98 4.07 -0.87 1.39
C THR A 98 4.43 -0.93 2.87
N ASN A 99 3.91 -1.94 3.56
CA ASN A 99 4.02 -2.13 5.00
C ASN A 99 4.45 -3.57 5.35
N PRO A 100 5.59 -4.06 4.83
CA PRO A 100 6.00 -5.43 5.07
C PRO A 100 6.18 -5.68 6.57
N ARG A 101 5.75 -6.86 7.01
CA ARG A 101 5.80 -7.33 8.38
C ARG A 101 6.38 -8.72 8.43
N PHE A 102 7.28 -8.93 9.38
CA PHE A 102 7.80 -10.23 9.74
C PHE A 102 7.61 -10.45 11.23
N THR A 103 7.05 -11.60 11.58
CA THR A 103 6.78 -11.97 12.97
C THR A 103 7.48 -13.28 13.27
N TYR A 104 8.23 -13.30 14.36
CA TYR A 104 8.93 -14.48 14.84
C TYR A 104 8.63 -14.68 16.32
N GLY A 105 8.15 -15.87 16.66
CA GLY A 105 7.78 -16.19 18.04
C GLY A 105 8.10 -17.63 18.42
N LYS A 106 8.67 -17.81 19.60
CA LYS A 106 8.87 -19.13 20.23
C LYS A 106 8.12 -19.19 21.55
N GLN A 107 7.61 -20.37 21.86
CA GLN A 107 7.02 -20.69 23.14
C GLN A 107 7.61 -22.00 23.65
N ASN A 108 8.19 -21.97 24.86
CA ASN A 108 8.88 -23.10 25.49
C ASN A 108 9.90 -23.78 24.56
N GLY A 109 10.64 -22.98 23.78
CA GLY A 109 11.65 -23.46 22.82
C GLY A 109 11.09 -23.90 21.46
N VAL A 110 9.78 -24.12 21.35
CA VAL A 110 9.10 -24.53 20.11
C VAL A 110 8.73 -23.30 19.29
N LEU A 111 8.94 -23.37 17.97
CA LEU A 111 8.50 -22.31 17.06
C LEU A 111 6.97 -22.25 17.03
N ALA A 112 6.43 -21.11 17.43
CA ALA A 112 4.99 -20.87 17.44
C ALA A 112 4.55 -19.94 16.28
N GLU A 113 5.40 -18.97 15.93
CA GLU A 113 5.10 -17.96 14.92
C GLU A 113 6.30 -17.74 14.01
N ARG A 114 6.04 -17.77 12.70
CA ARG A 114 6.97 -17.39 11.64
C ARG A 114 6.11 -16.93 10.49
N ASP A 115 5.71 -15.67 10.56
CA ASP A 115 4.70 -15.12 9.68
C ASP A 115 5.33 -13.98 8.88
N SER A 116 5.15 -14.01 7.57
CA SER A 116 5.61 -12.96 6.66
C SER A 116 4.40 -12.38 5.94
N TYR A 117 4.32 -11.06 5.89
CA TYR A 117 3.25 -10.34 5.20
C TYR A 117 3.87 -9.19 4.42
N VAL A 118 3.56 -9.09 3.14
CA VAL A 118 4.01 -7.99 2.28
C VAL A 118 2.80 -7.48 1.51
N ASP A 119 2.55 -6.19 1.56
CA ASP A 119 1.50 -5.52 0.81
C ASP A 119 2.05 -4.46 -0.13
N LEU A 120 1.32 -4.18 -1.19
CA LEU A 120 1.49 -3.05 -2.06
C LEU A 120 0.16 -2.33 -2.17
N PHE A 121 0.15 -1.03 -1.93
CA PHE A 121 -1.04 -0.19 -2.02
C PHE A 121 -0.74 1.01 -2.91
N VAL A 122 -1.49 1.18 -3.99
CA VAL A 122 -1.28 2.25 -4.98
C VAL A 122 -2.54 3.09 -5.06
N ASP A 123 -2.51 4.34 -4.59
CA ASP A 123 -3.63 5.28 -4.71
C ASP A 123 -3.41 6.33 -5.80
N VAL A 124 -4.47 6.60 -6.57
CA VAL A 124 -4.53 7.61 -7.63
C VAL A 124 -5.49 8.72 -7.20
N PHE A 125 -5.17 9.97 -7.53
CA PHE A 125 -5.93 11.17 -7.11
C PHE A 125 -5.83 11.50 -5.62
N LYS A 126 -4.62 11.42 -5.07
CA LYS A 126 -4.30 11.71 -3.65
C LYS A 126 -4.86 13.03 -3.10
N LYS A 127 -5.01 14.08 -3.93
CA LYS A 127 -5.47 15.41 -3.49
C LYS A 127 -6.98 15.51 -3.27
N ARG A 128 -7.77 14.60 -3.85
CA ARG A 128 -9.24 14.63 -3.74
C ARG A 128 -9.70 13.97 -2.43
N LYS A 129 -10.90 14.30 -1.93
CA LYS A 129 -11.49 13.57 -0.79
C LYS A 129 -11.73 12.11 -1.14
N THR A 130 -12.23 11.87 -2.34
CA THR A 130 -12.43 10.53 -2.91
C THR A 130 -11.26 10.15 -3.81
N TYR A 131 -10.78 8.93 -3.71
CA TYR A 131 -9.68 8.41 -4.51
C TYR A 131 -9.93 6.95 -4.89
N VAL A 132 -9.22 6.47 -5.90
CA VAL A 132 -9.24 5.06 -6.28
C VAL A 132 -7.90 4.44 -5.94
N PHE A 133 -7.87 3.15 -5.65
CA PHE A 133 -6.65 2.46 -5.34
C PHE A 133 -6.65 1.01 -5.81
N GLY A 134 -5.46 0.48 -6.06
CA GLY A 134 -5.19 -0.94 -6.18
C GLY A 134 -4.42 -1.44 -4.97
N LEU A 135 -4.60 -2.72 -4.63
CA LEU A 135 -3.76 -3.40 -3.66
C LEU A 135 -3.40 -4.81 -4.09
N ALA A 136 -2.26 -5.27 -3.61
CA ALA A 136 -1.84 -6.66 -3.66
C ALA A 136 -1.18 -7.02 -2.33
N ALA A 137 -1.28 -8.26 -1.90
CA ALA A 137 -0.59 -8.73 -0.71
C ALA A 137 -0.26 -10.23 -0.80
N LEU A 138 0.86 -10.58 -0.17
CA LEU A 138 1.35 -11.94 0.00
C LEU A 138 1.53 -12.22 1.48
N GLU A 139 1.08 -13.38 1.92
CA GLU A 139 1.14 -13.80 3.32
C GLU A 139 1.58 -15.26 3.43
N THR A 140 2.48 -15.53 4.38
CA THR A 140 2.81 -16.86 4.88
C THR A 140 2.67 -16.84 6.39
N SER A 141 2.14 -17.91 6.99
CA SER A 141 1.91 -17.95 8.44
C SER A 141 2.06 -19.35 9.00
N ASN A 142 3.05 -19.56 9.87
CA ASN A 142 3.17 -20.81 10.60
C ASN A 142 2.09 -20.94 11.69
N LEU A 143 1.73 -19.81 12.32
CA LEU A 143 0.70 -19.76 13.36
C LEU A 143 -0.64 -20.26 12.84
N ARG A 144 -1.04 -19.79 11.66
CA ARG A 144 -2.30 -20.15 11.00
C ARG A 144 -2.20 -21.36 10.07
N ARG A 145 -0.99 -21.92 9.89
CA ARG A 145 -0.70 -22.97 8.89
C ARG A 145 -1.19 -22.56 7.50
N ILE A 146 -0.71 -21.41 7.04
CA ILE A 146 -0.91 -20.90 5.69
C ILE A 146 0.45 -20.97 5.00
N ASP A 147 0.55 -21.83 3.97
CA ASP A 147 1.75 -21.94 3.13
C ASP A 147 1.92 -20.68 2.30
N LEU A 148 0.83 -20.24 1.65
CA LEU A 148 0.79 -19.02 0.87
C LEU A 148 -0.64 -18.51 0.75
N ARG A 149 -0.83 -17.22 1.04
CA ARG A 149 -2.04 -16.49 0.70
C ARG A 149 -1.68 -15.33 -0.21
N GLN A 150 -2.43 -15.23 -1.30
CA GLN A 150 -2.30 -14.17 -2.29
C GLN A 150 -3.60 -13.39 -2.34
N MET A 151 -3.49 -12.07 -2.28
CA MET A 151 -4.62 -11.17 -2.35
C MET A 151 -4.33 -10.09 -3.38
N ALA A 152 -5.32 -9.77 -4.21
CA ALA A 152 -5.24 -8.66 -5.16
C ALA A 152 -6.62 -8.05 -5.32
N GLY A 153 -6.67 -6.73 -5.49
CA GLY A 153 -7.95 -6.06 -5.64
C GLY A 153 -7.84 -4.56 -5.88
N ALA A 154 -9.00 -3.94 -6.04
CA ALA A 154 -9.10 -2.51 -6.26
C ALA A 154 -10.35 -1.96 -5.58
N GLY A 155 -10.33 -0.67 -5.28
CA GLY A 155 -11.36 -0.05 -4.48
C GLY A 155 -11.39 1.47 -4.55
N ILE A 156 -12.35 2.01 -3.81
CA ILE A 156 -12.57 3.44 -3.63
C ILE A 156 -12.30 3.82 -2.18
N GLY A 157 -11.70 4.99 -2.00
CA GLY A 157 -11.38 5.53 -0.70
C GLY A 157 -11.96 6.91 -0.51
N TYR A 158 -12.31 7.21 0.73
CA TYR A 158 -12.86 8.48 1.16
C TYR A 158 -12.12 8.99 2.39
N ARG A 159 -11.56 10.20 2.28
CA ARG A 159 -10.86 10.89 3.37
C ARG A 159 -11.88 11.69 4.17
N VAL A 160 -12.29 11.15 5.31
CA VAL A 160 -13.27 11.78 6.21
C VAL A 160 -12.63 12.97 6.92
N ILE A 161 -11.43 12.77 7.48
CA ILE A 161 -10.68 13.80 8.20
C ILE A 161 -9.27 13.87 7.60
N LYS A 162 -8.83 15.09 7.25
CA LYS A 162 -7.48 15.33 6.74
C LYS A 162 -6.95 16.65 7.28
N THR A 163 -6.41 16.62 8.49
CA THR A 163 -5.75 17.76 9.14
C THR A 163 -4.31 17.41 9.48
N LYS A 164 -3.55 18.36 10.03
CA LYS A 164 -2.17 18.11 10.48
C LYS A 164 -2.12 17.12 11.65
N SER A 165 -3.11 17.15 12.53
CA SER A 165 -3.15 16.33 13.75
C SER A 165 -4.01 15.08 13.61
N HIS A 166 -5.01 15.09 12.73
CA HIS A 166 -5.96 13.99 12.59
C HIS A 166 -6.13 13.58 11.14
N ASP A 167 -6.00 12.29 10.88
CA ASP A 167 -6.26 11.66 9.60
C ASP A 167 -7.24 10.51 9.83
N LEU A 168 -8.32 10.47 9.07
CA LEU A 168 -9.27 9.37 9.06
C LEU A 168 -9.67 9.10 7.62
N SER A 169 -9.48 7.86 7.20
CA SER A 169 -9.88 7.39 5.89
C SER A 169 -10.68 6.10 6.00
N LEU A 170 -11.72 6.04 5.18
CA LEU A 170 -12.54 4.87 4.96
C LEU A 170 -12.27 4.40 3.54
N THR A 171 -12.08 3.12 3.35
CA THR A 171 -11.86 2.56 2.01
C THR A 171 -12.63 1.27 1.87
N ASP A 172 -13.17 1.02 0.70
CA ASP A 172 -13.82 -0.23 0.38
C ASP A 172 -13.26 -0.78 -0.94
N ALA A 173 -13.08 -2.10 -1.00
CA ALA A 173 -12.45 -2.77 -2.14
C ALA A 173 -13.05 -4.15 -2.39
N LEU A 174 -13.00 -4.57 -3.65
CA LEU A 174 -13.19 -5.96 -4.02
C LEU A 174 -11.83 -6.65 -4.12
N LEU A 175 -11.70 -7.77 -3.42
CA LEU A 175 -10.47 -8.56 -3.35
C LEU A 175 -10.70 -9.96 -3.89
N TYR A 176 -9.83 -10.41 -4.77
CA TYR A 176 -9.63 -11.82 -5.01
C TYR A 176 -8.60 -12.36 -4.02
N GLU A 177 -8.92 -13.46 -3.37
CA GLU A 177 -8.06 -14.16 -2.42
C GLU A 177 -7.91 -15.62 -2.83
N SER A 178 -6.67 -16.11 -2.77
CA SER A 178 -6.33 -17.53 -2.87
C SER A 178 -5.48 -17.91 -1.68
N THR A 179 -5.94 -18.86 -0.86
CA THR A 179 -5.23 -19.33 0.33
C THR A 179 -4.91 -20.81 0.20
N ASN A 180 -3.61 -21.13 0.21
CA ASN A 180 -3.10 -22.49 0.32
C ASN A 180 -2.82 -22.78 1.80
N PHE A 181 -3.54 -23.77 2.32
CA PHE A 181 -3.35 -24.31 3.65
C PHE A 181 -2.47 -25.56 3.58
N PHE A 182 -1.94 -26.01 4.72
CA PHE A 182 -1.01 -27.15 4.77
C PHE A 182 -1.72 -28.50 4.54
N GLU A 183 -2.87 -28.69 5.17
CA GLU A 183 -3.62 -29.95 5.17
C GLU A 183 -4.97 -29.80 4.45
N LYS A 184 -5.53 -28.59 4.44
CA LYS A 184 -6.78 -28.29 3.76
C LYS A 184 -6.56 -27.91 2.29
N ALA A 185 -7.54 -28.26 1.44
CA ALA A 185 -7.60 -27.80 0.05
C ALA A 185 -7.55 -26.27 -0.08
N THR A 186 -6.96 -25.78 -1.17
CA THR A 186 -6.91 -24.36 -1.51
C THR A 186 -8.31 -23.74 -1.49
N VAL A 187 -8.44 -22.62 -0.78
CA VAL A 187 -9.68 -21.85 -0.72
C VAL A 187 -9.50 -20.58 -1.52
N THR A 188 -10.35 -20.42 -2.54
CA THR A 188 -10.46 -19.19 -3.32
C THR A 188 -11.76 -18.47 -2.98
N THR A 189 -11.71 -17.15 -2.87
CA THR A 189 -12.88 -16.35 -2.55
C THR A 189 -12.73 -14.93 -3.08
N VAL A 190 -13.85 -14.32 -3.43
CA VAL A 190 -13.94 -12.89 -3.67
C VAL A 190 -14.52 -12.26 -2.43
N ARG A 191 -13.80 -11.30 -1.84
CA ARG A 191 -14.19 -10.61 -0.61
C ARG A 191 -14.49 -9.15 -0.88
N ASN A 192 -15.50 -8.61 -0.20
CA ASN A 192 -15.53 -7.18 0.07
C ASN A 192 -14.50 -6.88 1.17
N SER A 193 -13.87 -5.72 1.15
CA SER A 193 -12.84 -5.35 2.10
C SER A 193 -12.99 -3.91 2.54
N PHE A 194 -13.85 -3.72 3.52
CA PHE A 194 -13.98 -2.45 4.19
C PHE A 194 -12.80 -2.23 5.14
N ARG A 195 -12.18 -1.05 5.05
CA ARG A 195 -11.03 -0.67 5.87
C ARG A 195 -11.22 0.72 6.47
N ILE A 196 -11.02 0.77 7.77
CA ILE A 196 -10.99 1.99 8.58
C ILE A 196 -9.55 2.23 8.98
N LYS A 197 -9.00 3.40 8.65
CA LYS A 197 -7.64 3.77 9.03
C LYS A 197 -7.65 5.18 9.60
N GLY A 198 -7.12 5.33 10.82
CA GLY A 198 -6.94 6.64 11.43
C GLY A 198 -5.60 6.82 12.14
N LYS A 199 -5.15 8.07 12.18
CA LYS A 199 -4.00 8.56 12.93
C LYS A 199 -4.42 9.85 13.63
N HIS A 200 -4.22 9.89 14.94
CA HIS A 200 -4.63 11.01 15.78
C HIS A 200 -3.47 11.42 16.69
N SER A 201 -2.98 12.64 16.50
CA SER A 201 -1.96 13.27 17.33
C SER A 201 -2.62 14.20 18.34
N PHE A 202 -2.20 14.11 19.59
CA PHE A 202 -2.70 14.88 20.73
C PHE A 202 -1.55 15.60 21.44
N LEU A 203 -1.88 16.63 22.23
CA LEU A 203 -0.92 17.42 23.02
C LEU A 203 0.30 17.88 22.19
N SER A 204 0.04 18.49 21.03
CA SER A 204 1.09 18.92 20.09
C SER A 204 2.02 17.76 19.68
N ASP A 205 1.42 16.61 19.36
CA ASP A 205 2.10 15.41 18.84
C ASP A 205 2.92 14.62 19.86
N LYS A 206 2.79 14.91 21.17
CA LYS A 206 3.42 14.13 22.26
C LYS A 206 2.81 12.74 22.44
N PHE A 207 1.55 12.57 22.05
CA PHE A 207 0.86 11.29 22.08
C PHE A 207 0.16 11.07 20.75
N ARG A 208 0.34 9.89 20.14
CA ARG A 208 -0.30 9.50 18.89
C ARG A 208 -1.08 8.22 19.10
N PHE A 209 -2.29 8.17 18.57
CA PHE A 209 -3.11 6.98 18.50
C PHE A 209 -3.36 6.64 17.03
N ASN A 210 -2.98 5.43 16.63
CA ASN A 210 -3.28 4.92 15.30
C ASN A 210 -4.20 3.70 15.42
N HIS A 211 -5.12 3.59 14.48
CA HIS A 211 -5.97 2.41 14.33
C HIS A 211 -6.09 2.03 12.87
N LEU A 212 -6.13 0.73 12.63
CA LEU A 212 -6.30 0.13 11.32
C LEU A 212 -7.14 -1.13 11.47
N THR A 213 -8.34 -1.12 10.93
CA THR A 213 -9.25 -2.25 10.95
C THR A 213 -9.67 -2.60 9.54
N PHE A 214 -9.61 -3.89 9.22
CA PHE A 214 -10.16 -4.49 8.01
C PHE A 214 -11.31 -5.40 8.39
N ILE A 215 -12.42 -5.31 7.67
CA ILE A 215 -13.59 -6.19 7.78
C ILE A 215 -13.83 -6.74 6.37
N GLN A 216 -13.75 -8.07 6.23
CA GLN A 216 -13.59 -8.72 4.93
C GLN A 216 -14.53 -9.93 4.77
N PRO A 217 -15.85 -9.72 4.60
CA PRO A 217 -16.78 -10.80 4.31
C PRO A 217 -16.54 -11.34 2.90
N ALA A 218 -16.60 -12.66 2.75
CA ALA A 218 -16.64 -13.30 1.44
C ALA A 218 -18.00 -13.05 0.77
N LEU A 219 -17.97 -12.66 -0.49
CA LEU A 219 -19.16 -12.36 -1.29
C LEU A 219 -19.85 -13.63 -1.79
N ASN A 220 -19.11 -14.72 -1.93
CA ASN A 220 -19.63 -16.03 -2.29
C ASN A 220 -20.17 -16.83 -1.09
N ASP A 221 -19.80 -16.46 0.13
CA ASP A 221 -20.25 -17.10 1.37
C ASP A 221 -20.14 -16.12 2.55
N LEU A 222 -21.26 -15.51 2.93
CA LEU A 222 -21.27 -14.51 4.00
C LEU A 222 -20.92 -15.09 5.38
N SER A 223 -20.95 -16.42 5.57
CA SER A 223 -20.48 -17.06 6.81
C SER A 223 -18.94 -17.03 6.93
N ASN A 224 -18.24 -16.87 5.79
CA ASN A 224 -16.80 -16.71 5.72
C ASN A 224 -16.40 -15.23 5.91
N LEU A 225 -16.37 -14.82 7.17
CA LEU A 225 -15.94 -13.49 7.60
C LEU A 225 -14.47 -13.52 8.06
N ARG A 226 -13.74 -12.44 7.75
CA ARG A 226 -12.45 -12.13 8.36
C ARG A 226 -12.44 -10.70 8.87
N TRP A 227 -11.77 -10.48 9.99
CA TRP A 227 -11.32 -9.14 10.35
C TRP A 227 -9.90 -9.13 10.87
N ASN A 228 -9.24 -7.99 10.75
CA ASN A 228 -7.93 -7.75 11.32
C ASN A 228 -7.85 -6.30 11.81
N THR A 229 -7.56 -6.13 13.10
CA THR A 229 -7.47 -4.83 13.78
C THR A 229 -6.09 -4.66 14.39
N ILE A 230 -5.50 -3.49 14.17
CA ILE A 230 -4.27 -3.04 14.79
C ILE A 230 -4.55 -1.69 15.44
N LEU A 231 -4.38 -1.62 16.75
CA LEU A 231 -4.43 -0.39 17.53
C LEU A 231 -3.02 -0.10 18.05
N SER A 232 -2.56 1.14 17.97
CA SER A 232 -1.26 1.51 18.52
C SER A 232 -1.29 2.85 19.22
N ALA A 233 -0.77 2.88 20.44
CA ALA A 233 -0.45 4.10 21.16
C ALA A 233 1.05 4.37 21.01
N GLU A 234 1.41 5.61 20.67
CA GLU A 234 2.79 6.00 20.41
C GLU A 234 3.13 7.29 21.16
N MET A 235 4.36 7.35 21.68
CA MET A 235 4.92 8.50 22.38
C MET A 235 6.24 8.88 21.71
N PRO A 236 6.24 9.91 20.84
CA PRO A 236 7.46 10.40 20.20
C PRO A 236 8.43 10.94 21.25
N LEU A 237 9.65 10.38 21.29
CA LEU A 237 10.72 10.86 22.18
C LEU A 237 11.50 12.01 21.53
N ASN A 238 11.72 11.90 20.22
CA ASN A 238 12.34 12.93 19.40
C ASN A 238 11.84 12.81 17.94
N LYS A 239 12.46 13.53 17.01
CA LYS A 239 12.06 13.54 15.59
C LYS A 239 12.21 12.19 14.87
N TRP A 240 12.98 11.26 15.43
CA TRP A 240 13.33 9.99 14.81
C TRP A 240 12.77 8.79 15.56
N VAL A 241 12.80 8.85 16.90
CA VAL A 241 12.53 7.73 17.80
C VAL A 241 11.20 7.93 18.50
N THR A 242 10.36 6.90 18.48
CA THR A 242 9.05 6.88 19.11
C THR A 242 8.87 5.57 19.85
N LEU A 243 8.49 5.64 21.13
CA LEU A 243 8.05 4.46 21.88
C LEU A 243 6.62 4.12 21.49
N ARG A 244 6.29 2.85 21.44
CA ARG A 244 4.93 2.43 21.09
C ARG A 244 4.51 1.13 21.73
N THR A 245 3.20 1.01 21.89
CA THR A 245 2.50 -0.21 22.28
C THR A 245 1.47 -0.51 21.21
N SER A 246 1.39 -1.78 20.80
CA SER A 246 0.49 -2.25 19.74
C SER A 246 -0.38 -3.38 20.26
N PHE A 247 -1.68 -3.31 19.97
CA PHE A 247 -2.61 -4.42 20.12
C PHE A 247 -3.02 -4.88 18.72
N GLU A 248 -2.82 -6.15 18.41
CA GLU A 248 -3.31 -6.76 17.17
C GLU A 248 -4.33 -7.84 17.51
N ASN A 249 -5.47 -7.84 16.81
CA ASN A 249 -6.49 -8.88 16.88
C ASN A 249 -6.90 -9.30 15.47
N SER A 250 -6.93 -10.60 15.22
CA SER A 250 -7.39 -11.18 13.97
C SER A 250 -8.43 -12.25 14.22
N TYR A 251 -9.43 -12.31 13.34
CA TYR A 251 -10.43 -13.36 13.30
C TYR A 251 -10.59 -13.89 11.88
N GLU A 252 -10.59 -15.21 11.70
CA GLU A 252 -10.91 -15.85 10.42
C GLU A 252 -11.95 -16.96 10.64
N SER A 253 -13.08 -16.93 9.90
CA SER A 253 -14.08 -18.02 9.94
C SER A 253 -13.51 -19.36 9.43
N VAL A 254 -12.67 -19.28 8.39
CA VAL A 254 -12.04 -20.45 7.74
C VAL A 254 -10.59 -20.53 8.18
N VAL A 255 -10.27 -21.56 8.95
CA VAL A 255 -8.93 -21.84 9.48
C VAL A 255 -8.51 -23.28 9.20
N GLU A 256 -7.20 -23.54 9.28
CA GLU A 256 -6.67 -24.89 9.23
C GLU A 256 -7.15 -25.74 10.41
N VAL A 257 -7.21 -27.06 10.20
CA VAL A 257 -7.56 -28.02 11.24
C VAL A 257 -6.66 -27.85 12.48
N GLY A 258 -7.28 -27.84 13.66
CA GLY A 258 -6.57 -27.67 14.93
C GLY A 258 -6.13 -26.23 15.26
N ARG A 259 -6.47 -25.23 14.42
CA ARG A 259 -6.20 -23.81 14.70
C ARG A 259 -7.43 -23.10 15.26
N LYS A 260 -7.18 -22.10 16.11
CA LYS A 260 -8.23 -21.22 16.64
C LYS A 260 -8.57 -20.16 15.60
N ARG A 261 -9.80 -19.67 15.64
CA ARG A 261 -10.29 -18.61 14.75
C ARG A 261 -9.82 -17.22 15.13
N THR A 262 -9.49 -17.00 16.39
CA THR A 262 -9.14 -15.68 16.93
C THR A 262 -7.75 -15.71 17.54
N ASP A 263 -6.94 -14.73 17.17
CA ASP A 263 -5.63 -14.46 17.77
C ASP A 263 -5.56 -13.01 18.24
N SER A 264 -4.92 -12.80 19.40
CA SER A 264 -4.70 -11.48 19.97
C SER A 264 -3.29 -11.39 20.53
N ARG A 265 -2.64 -10.24 20.35
CA ARG A 265 -1.32 -9.97 20.94
C ARG A 265 -1.21 -8.52 21.39
N ILE A 266 -0.44 -8.30 22.45
CA ILE A 266 0.05 -6.97 22.84
C ILE A 266 1.57 -7.00 22.74
N THR A 267 2.12 -6.00 22.06
CA THR A 267 3.57 -5.84 21.87
C THR A 267 3.99 -4.43 22.26
N PHE A 268 5.23 -4.33 22.73
CA PHE A 268 5.88 -3.06 23.08
C PHE A 268 7.11 -2.91 22.21
N GLY A 269 7.40 -1.69 21.77
CA GLY A 269 8.46 -1.49 20.80
C GLY A 269 8.84 -0.06 20.56
N ILE A 270 9.70 0.09 19.55
CA ILE A 270 10.25 1.36 19.13
C ILE A 270 10.06 1.48 17.63
N SER A 271 9.73 2.68 17.16
CA SER A 271 9.84 3.02 15.75
C SER A 271 10.91 4.07 15.50
N VAL A 272 11.67 3.88 14.42
CA VAL A 272 12.70 4.78 13.93
C VAL A 272 12.39 5.20 12.49
N GLY A 273 12.31 6.49 12.20
CA GLY A 273 12.04 6.94 10.84
C GLY A 273 11.87 8.45 10.70
N ASN A 274 11.76 8.92 9.46
CA ASN A 274 11.59 10.33 9.14
C ASN A 274 10.10 10.75 9.07
N LYS A 275 9.23 10.01 9.76
CA LYS A 275 7.77 10.05 9.62
C LYS A 275 7.04 10.49 10.89
#